data_AF-A0A4P7D5B2-F1
#
_entry.id   AF-A0A4P7D5B2-F1
#
_cell.length_a   1.000
_cell.length_b   1.000
_cell.length_c   1.000
_cell.angle_alpha   90.00
_cell.angle_beta   90.00
_cell.angle_gamma   90.00
#
_symmetry.space_group_name_H-M   'P 1'
#
loop_
_entity.id
_entity.type
_entity.pdbx_description
1 polymer ?
#
loop_
_entity_poly.entity_id
_entity_poly.type
_entity_poly.pdbx_seq_one_letter_code
_entity_poly.pdbx_strand_id
1 'polypeptide(L)' 'MDKLAQERNHLALADRRISEAELRAAALRATIERWRCTGGDDALALELLRLFEETIALYLRHRQLILDSIARLEQTGA' A
#
# COMPACT_ATOMS: atom_id res chain seq x y z
N MET A 1 15.43 1.86 23.78
CA MET A 1 15.22 1.98 22.32
C MET A 1 14.52 3.30 22.06
N ASP A 2 14.95 4.04 21.04
CA ASP A 2 14.34 5.29 20.63
C ASP A 2 13.00 5.00 19.90
N LYS A 3 11.88 5.41 20.52
CA LYS A 3 10.53 5.21 19.97
C LYS A 3 10.34 5.94 18.65
N LEU A 4 10.97 7.11 18.48
CA LEU A 4 10.89 7.90 17.26
C LEU A 4 11.62 7.19 16.11
N ALA A 5 12.81 6.64 16.38
CA ALA A 5 13.53 5.82 15.40
C ALA A 5 12.74 4.56 15.00
N GLN A 6 12.04 3.93 15.94
CA GLN A 6 11.19 2.77 15.64
C GLN A 6 10.04 3.13 14.70
N GLU A 7 9.32 4.22 14.97
CA GLU A 7 8.20 4.65 14.11
C GLU A 7 8.68 5.05 12.70
N ARG A 8 9.85 5.68 12.59
CA ARG A 8 10.46 5.98 11.28
C ARG A 8 10.78 4.71 10.48
N ASN A 9 11.23 3.64 11.15
CA ASN A 9 11.46 2.34 10.50
C ASN A 9 10.13 1.70 10.04
N HIS A 10 9.07 1.78 10.86
CA HIS A 10 7.74 1.31 10.46
C HIS A 10 7.20 2.09 9.26
N LEU A 11 7.42 3.41 9.22
CA LEU A 11 7.04 4.26 8.10
C LEU A 11 7.72 3.83 6.81
N ALA A 12 9.06 3.64 6.83
CA ALA A 12 9.80 3.19 5.66
C ALA A 12 9.32 1.82 5.16
N LEU A 13 8.97 0.90 6.07
CA LEU A 13 8.40 -0.39 5.71
C LEU A 13 7.00 -0.25 5.10
N ALA A 14 6.15 0.62 5.64
CA ALA A 14 4.82 0.89 5.12
C ALA A 14 4.91 1.47 3.70
N ASP A 15 5.77 2.46 3.48
CA ASP A 15 6.00 3.08 2.17
C ASP A 15 6.45 2.04 1.14
N ARG A 16 7.41 1.18 1.50
CA ARG A 16 7.86 0.09 0.62
C ARG A 16 6.72 -0.86 0.25
N ARG A 17 5.90 -1.27 1.22
CA ARG A 17 4.76 -2.18 0.98
C ARG A 17 3.69 -1.55 0.09
N ILE A 18 3.45 -0.25 0.24
CA ILE A 18 2.54 0.51 -0.63
C ILE A 18 3.07 0.48 -2.07
N SER A 19 4.33 0.86 -2.28
CA SER A 19 4.92 0.88 -3.64
C SER A 19 4.94 -0.51 -4.29
N GLU A 20 5.27 -1.56 -3.54
CA GLU A 20 5.24 -2.94 -4.06
C GLU A 20 3.82 -3.38 -4.45
N ALA A 21 2.80 -3.02 -3.67
CA ALA A 21 1.40 -3.34 -3.97
C ALA A 21 0.88 -2.54 -5.18
N GLU A 22 1.21 -1.25 -5.27
CA GLU A 22 0.84 -0.40 -6.41
C GLU A 22 1.44 -0.92 -7.73
N LEU A 23 2.71 -1.33 -7.71
CA LEU A 23 3.37 -1.92 -8.88
C LEU A 23 2.68 -3.21 -9.32
N ARG A 24 2.29 -4.07 -8.38
CA ARG A 24 1.55 -5.31 -8.70
C ARG A 24 0.16 -5.02 -9.25
N ALA A 25 -0.57 -4.06 -8.68
CA ALA A 25 -1.87 -3.65 -9.16
C ALA A 25 -1.79 -3.08 -10.59
N ALA A 26 -0.78 -2.25 -10.87
CA ALA A 26 -0.54 -1.71 -12.21
C ALA A 26 -0.24 -2.80 -13.24
N ALA A 27 0.63 -3.77 -12.88
CA ALA A 27 0.94 -4.90 -13.74
C ALA A 27 -0.28 -5.79 -14.03
N LEU A 28 -1.13 -6.02 -13.02
CA LEU A 28 -2.37 -6.78 -13.17
C LEU A 28 -3.37 -6.05 -14.05
N ARG A 29 -3.52 -4.72 -13.88
CA ARG A 29 -4.38 -3.89 -14.73
C ARG A 29 -3.99 -3.99 -16.21
N ALA A 30 -2.69 -3.87 -16.50
CA ALA A 30 -2.18 -4.04 -17.86
C ALA A 30 -2.41 -5.46 -18.42
N THR A 31 -2.45 -6.47 -17.55
CA THR A 31 -2.73 -7.87 -17.96
C THR A 31 -4.20 -8.07 -18.30
N ILE A 32 -5.09 -7.52 -17.47
CA ILE A 32 -6.55 -7.53 -17.71
C ILE A 32 -6.88 -6.84 -19.04
N GLU A 33 -6.32 -5.66 -19.29
CA GLU A 33 -6.52 -4.92 -20.54
C GLU A 33 -6.10 -5.76 -21.77
N ARG A 34 -4.97 -6.46 -21.70
CA ARG A 34 -4.53 -7.35 -22.77
C ARG A 34 -5.48 -8.53 -22.98
N TRP A 35 -5.97 -9.16 -21.92
CA TRP A 35 -6.90 -10.30 -22.01
C TRP A 35 -8.27 -9.92 -22.56
N ARG A 36 -8.76 -8.73 -22.23
CA ARG A 36 -10.01 -8.18 -22.80
C ARG A 36 -9.94 -8.07 -24.32
N CYS A 37 -8.80 -7.62 -24.85
CA CYS A 37 -8.60 -7.51 -26.30
C CYS A 37 -8.65 -8.87 -27.02
N THR A 38 -8.40 -9.98 -26.30
CA THR A 38 -8.48 -11.34 -26.85
C THR A 38 -9.78 -12.07 -26.51
N GLY A 39 -10.75 -11.38 -25.88
CA GLY A 39 -12.03 -11.97 -25.47
C GLY A 39 -11.91 -12.98 -24.31
N GLY A 40 -10.85 -12.90 -23.52
CA GLY A 40 -10.65 -13.77 -22.35
C GLY A 40 -11.55 -13.37 -21.18
N ASP A 41 -11.91 -14.36 -20.35
CA ASP A 41 -12.56 -14.12 -19.05
C ASP A 41 -11.56 -13.49 -18.08
N ASP A 42 -11.90 -12.31 -17.56
CA ASP A 42 -11.09 -11.52 -16.65
C ASP A 42 -11.69 -11.40 -15.24
N ALA A 43 -12.77 -12.13 -14.93
CA ALA A 43 -13.50 -11.97 -13.68
C ALA A 43 -12.62 -12.16 -12.43
N LEU A 44 -11.82 -13.25 -12.41
CA LEU A 44 -10.90 -13.52 -11.30
C LEU A 44 -9.78 -12.47 -11.21
N ALA A 45 -9.30 -11.97 -12.35
CA ALA A 45 -8.27 -10.95 -12.37
C ALA A 45 -8.79 -9.61 -11.85
N LEU A 46 -10.04 -9.25 -12.15
CA LEU A 46 -10.71 -8.07 -11.60
C LEU A 46 -10.91 -8.19 -10.08
N GLU A 47 -11.31 -9.37 -9.59
CA GLU A 47 -11.43 -9.61 -8.15
C GLU A 47 -10.08 -9.48 -7.43
N LEU A 48 -9.02 -10.05 -8.02
CA LEU A 48 -7.66 -9.90 -7.49
C LEU A 48 -7.18 -8.45 -7.53
N LEU A 49 -7.51 -7.69 -8.59
CA LEU A 49 -7.18 -6.26 -8.67
C LEU A 49 -7.87 -5.47 -7.57
N ARG A 50 -9.16 -5.74 -7.33
CA ARG A 50 -9.92 -5.12 -6.25
C ARG A 50 -9.30 -5.42 -4.88
N LEU A 51 -8.87 -6.67 -4.65
CA LEU A 51 -8.19 -7.05 -3.41
C LEU A 51 -6.87 -6.27 -3.23
N PHE A 52 -6.11 -6.05 -4.29
CA PHE A 52 -4.91 -5.20 -4.22
C PHE A 52 -5.25 -3.76 -3.87
N GLU A 53 -6.28 -3.18 -4.48
CA GLU A 53 -6.74 -1.82 -4.19
C GLU A 53 -7.21 -1.66 -2.73
N GLU A 54 -7.96 -2.63 -2.21
CA GLU A 54 -8.37 -2.68 -0.80
C GLU A 54 -7.16 -2.82 0.15
N THR A 55 -6.15 -3.61 -0.23
CA THR A 55 -4.91 -3.77 0.53
C THR A 55 -4.09 -2.49 0.55
N ILE A 56 -3.97 -1.78 -0.58
CA ILE A 56 -3.28 -0.49 -0.66
C ILE A 56 -3.97 0.53 0.24
N ALA A 57 -5.31 0.60 0.22
CA ALA A 57 -6.07 1.48 1.10
C ALA A 57 -5.83 1.17 2.59
N LEU A 58 -5.68 -0.11 2.96
CA LEU A 58 -5.32 -0.49 4.32
C LEU A 58 -3.91 -0.01 4.70
N TYR A 59 -2.92 -0.17 3.82
CA TYR A 59 -1.56 0.31 4.07
C TYR A 59 -1.48 1.82 4.17
N LEU A 60 -2.21 2.56 3.34
CA LEU A 60 -2.30 4.03 3.43
C LEU A 60 -2.87 4.48 4.77
N ARG A 61 -3.91 3.81 5.29
CA ARG A 61 -4.43 4.07 6.64
C ARG A 61 -3.40 3.78 7.73
N HIS A 62 -2.70 2.65 7.64
CA HIS A 62 -1.65 2.31 8.59
C HIS A 62 -0.49 3.32 8.57
N ARG A 63 -0.07 3.76 7.38
CA ARG A 63 0.92 4.82 7.19
C ARG A 63 0.51 6.11 7.90
N GLN A 64 -0.76 6.51 7.78
CA GLN A 64 -1.26 7.71 8.46
C GLN A 64 -1.17 7.58 9.99
N LEU A 65 -1.53 6.42 10.55
CA LEU A 65 -1.41 6.19 12.00
C LEU A 65 0.03 6.31 12.50
N ILE A 66 1.01 5.83 11.72
CA ILE A 66 2.44 5.97 12.04
C ILE A 66 2.86 7.45 12.01
N LEU A 67 2.45 8.19 10.98
CA LEU A 67 2.75 9.63 10.88
C LEU A 67 2.16 10.40 12.05
N ASP A 68 0.93 10.09 12.44
CA ASP A 68 0.28 10.71 13.61
C ASP A 68 1.04 10.36 14.92
N SER A 69 1.58 9.14 15.02
CA SER A 69 2.43 8.72 16.15
C SER A 69 3.74 9.50 16.22
N ILE A 70 4.43 9.65 15.08
CA ILE A 70 5.65 10.44 14.95
C ILE A 70 5.40 11.89 15.36
N ALA A 71 4.35 12.51 14.84
CA ALA A 71 4.02 13.90 15.15
C ALA A 71 3.80 14.13 16.66
N ARG A 72 3.11 13.20 17.34
CA ARG A 72 2.93 13.26 18.81
C ARG A 72 4.25 13.11 19.58
N LEU A 73 5.11 12.19 19.15
CA LEU A 73 6.42 11.98 19.78
C LEU A 73 7.34 13.18 19.61
N GLU A 74 7.33 13.80 18.43
CA GLU A 74 8.12 15.01 18.15
C GLU A 74 7.64 16.22 18.98
N GLN A 75 6.33 16.34 19.22
CA GLN A 75 5.77 17.39 20.10
C GLN A 75 6.06 17.17 21.59
N THR A 76 6.22 15.92 22.02
CA THR A 76 6.48 15.58 23.44
C THR A 76 7.98 15.64 23.78
N GLY A 77 8.85 15.54 22.77
CA GLY A 77 10.31 15.64 22.90
C GLY A 77 10.89 17.03 22.66
N ALA A 78 10.06 18.02 22.30
CA ALA A 78 10.40 19.44 22.17
C ALA A 78 10.06 20.19 23.47
#